data_AF-A0A932MDG9-F1
#
_entry.id   AF-A0A932MDG9-F1
#
_cell.length_a   1.000
_cell.length_b   1.000
_cell.length_c   1.000
_cell.angle_alpha   90.00
_cell.angle_beta   90.00
_cell.angle_gamma   90.00
#
_symmetry.space_group_name_H-M   'P 1'
#
loop_
_entity.id
_entity.type
_entity.pdbx_description
1 polymer ?
#
loop_
_entity_poly.entity_id
_entity_poly.type
_entity_poly.pdbx_seq_one_letter_code
_entity_poly.pdbx_strand_id
1 'polypeptide(L)'
;MLGLVAVPAVAQNVALVTDVTGRVTGQGPVTILSEIAADARVQLESGARLVVIYFRSGDEYTFTGPAHIQFRSSAPQVVSGATPRKRAASLAKRGTDVTIKLSGVAQAGFVMRGSRTTARIRLLTLAGTKTLESSPEFRWQGSGPGIRYHFKLTDDSGKLLHEAEVEDTTLRLPAAVRLREGVSYAWELSAQLNDGRRYVSVGYFSLASPELRAQMETLRPAENAPVAERVLFAVWLERSELRDEARKYWKALAAERPDDAGLRALAGESTSPPRGIHDILALLDQYQPDPARAGKWRAAADRKPPETQDRQDLATFYFERGGAAREIGRIGQTISDFRLAAEYSQAGQRRRQRIFDQLIVAELTGGNFLNALRLRESFPAGQSYAW
;
A
#
# COMPACT_ATOMS: atom_id res chain seq x y z
N MET A 1 -40.55 5.28 26.91
CA MET A 1 -40.35 5.66 25.50
C MET A 1 -38.92 5.26 25.13
N LEU A 2 -38.75 4.08 24.52
CA LEU A 2 -37.44 3.60 24.06
C LEU A 2 -37.18 4.20 22.67
N GLY A 3 -36.23 5.13 22.57
CA GLY A 3 -35.79 5.68 21.30
C GLY A 3 -34.98 4.65 20.53
N LEU A 4 -35.50 4.19 19.40
CA LEU A 4 -34.71 3.46 18.40
C LEU A 4 -33.64 4.42 17.87
N VAL A 5 -32.39 4.12 18.17
CA VAL A 5 -31.25 4.68 17.44
C VAL A 5 -31.24 4.02 16.06
N ALA A 6 -31.61 4.78 15.03
CA ALA A 6 -31.48 4.34 13.65
C ALA A 6 -29.98 4.22 13.33
N VAL A 7 -29.52 3.00 13.12
CA VAL A 7 -28.20 2.74 12.52
C VAL A 7 -28.27 3.22 11.07
N PRO A 8 -27.37 4.11 10.60
CA PRO A 8 -27.40 4.54 9.21
C PRO A 8 -27.15 3.32 8.32
N ALA A 9 -28.09 3.04 7.42
CA ALA A 9 -27.91 2.02 6.40
C ALA A 9 -26.68 2.40 5.57
N VAL A 10 -25.68 1.51 5.52
CA VAL A 10 -24.56 1.65 4.59
C VAL A 10 -25.18 1.60 3.19
N ALA A 11 -25.10 2.71 2.45
CA ALA A 11 -25.67 2.80 1.11
C ALA A 11 -25.02 1.71 0.22
N GLN A 12 -25.83 0.80 -0.30
CA GLN A 12 -25.37 -0.30 -1.14
C GLN A 12 -24.87 0.26 -2.48
N ASN A 13 -23.67 -0.10 -2.90
CA ASN A 13 -23.16 0.25 -4.23
C ASN A 13 -23.88 -0.56 -5.31
N VAL A 14 -24.32 0.10 -6.39
CA VAL A 14 -25.19 -0.48 -7.42
C VAL A 14 -24.55 -0.53 -8.80
N ALA A 15 -23.58 0.35 -9.07
CA ALA A 15 -22.90 0.42 -10.35
C ALA A 15 -21.40 0.77 -10.20
N LEU A 16 -20.63 0.44 -11.23
CA LEU A 16 -19.21 0.77 -11.37
C LEU A 16 -19.01 1.64 -12.60
N VAL A 17 -18.24 2.72 -12.47
CA VAL A 17 -17.82 3.54 -13.60
C VAL A 17 -16.74 2.81 -14.40
N THR A 18 -16.98 2.59 -15.69
CA THR A 18 -16.05 1.87 -16.59
C THR A 18 -15.42 2.77 -17.63
N ASP A 19 -15.99 3.94 -17.90
CA ASP A 19 -15.39 5.00 -18.72
C ASP A 19 -16.04 6.35 -18.35
N VAL A 20 -15.24 7.41 -18.36
CA VAL A 20 -15.71 8.78 -18.13
C VAL A 20 -14.86 9.76 -18.94
N THR A 21 -15.51 10.77 -19.50
CA THR A 21 -14.89 11.88 -20.25
C THR A 21 -15.67 13.16 -20.01
N GLY A 22 -14.99 14.30 -20.02
CA GLY A 22 -15.59 15.60 -19.70
C GLY A 22 -15.92 15.74 -18.21
N ARG A 23 -16.65 16.82 -17.86
CA ARG A 23 -16.96 17.11 -16.46
C ARG A 23 -18.19 16.34 -15.99
N VAL A 24 -17.98 15.50 -14.98
CA VAL A 24 -19.02 14.73 -14.30
C VAL A 24 -18.91 14.96 -12.79
N THR A 25 -20.01 15.32 -12.14
CA THR A 25 -20.08 15.61 -10.71
C THR A 25 -21.07 14.69 -10.01
N GLY A 26 -20.80 14.36 -8.74
CA GLY A 26 -21.65 13.49 -7.93
C GLY A 26 -21.36 13.67 -6.45
N GLN A 27 -21.94 12.82 -5.60
CA GLN A 27 -21.72 12.83 -4.14
C GLN A 27 -20.29 12.45 -3.71
N GLY A 28 -19.49 11.93 -4.64
CA GLY A 28 -18.06 11.64 -4.49
C GLY A 28 -17.37 11.67 -5.86
N PRO A 29 -16.07 11.32 -5.94
CA PRO A 29 -15.35 11.26 -7.21
C PRO A 29 -16.02 10.29 -8.19
N VAL A 30 -16.31 10.77 -9.40
CA VAL A 30 -16.85 9.95 -10.51
C VAL A 30 -15.72 9.72 -11.51
N THR A 31 -14.86 8.76 -11.19
CA THR A 31 -13.69 8.37 -11.99
C THR A 31 -13.78 6.91 -12.39
N ILE A 32 -12.93 6.44 -13.32
CA ILE A 32 -12.89 5.02 -13.68
C ILE A 32 -12.67 4.17 -12.41
N LEU A 33 -13.44 3.08 -12.30
CA LEU A 33 -13.53 2.17 -11.15
C LEU A 33 -14.13 2.74 -9.86
N SER A 34 -14.63 3.98 -9.87
CA SER A 34 -15.45 4.46 -8.76
C SER A 34 -16.79 3.71 -8.71
N GLU A 35 -17.24 3.40 -7.50
CA GLU A 35 -18.53 2.75 -7.27
C GLU A 35 -19.60 3.82 -7.00
N ILE A 36 -20.79 3.63 -7.58
CA ILE A 36 -21.94 4.53 -7.41
C ILE A 36 -22.93 3.87 -6.46
N ALA A 37 -23.23 4.57 -5.36
CA ALA A 37 -24.20 4.16 -4.36
C ALA A 37 -25.65 4.22 -4.87
N ALA A 38 -26.51 3.39 -4.31
CA ALA A 38 -27.96 3.49 -4.51
C ALA A 38 -28.44 4.90 -4.13
N ASP A 39 -29.35 5.43 -4.95
CA ASP A 39 -29.94 6.77 -4.88
C ASP A 39 -28.97 7.95 -5.06
N ALA A 40 -27.69 7.67 -5.37
CA ALA A 40 -26.73 8.70 -5.72
C ALA A 40 -27.20 9.49 -6.97
N ARG A 41 -26.92 10.79 -6.96
CA ARG A 41 -27.17 11.69 -8.07
C ARG A 41 -25.87 12.05 -8.75
N VAL A 42 -25.86 11.99 -10.08
CA VAL A 42 -24.72 12.32 -10.93
C VAL A 42 -25.18 13.29 -12.01
N GLN A 43 -24.37 14.33 -12.23
CA GLN A 43 -24.60 15.35 -13.24
C GLN A 43 -23.48 15.33 -14.29
N LEU A 44 -23.87 15.39 -15.55
CA LEU A 44 -22.97 15.49 -16.70
C LEU A 44 -23.12 16.89 -17.31
N GLU A 45 -22.00 17.58 -17.52
CA GLU A 45 -21.99 18.82 -18.32
C GLU A 45 -22.10 18.53 -19.82
N SER A 46 -22.32 19.57 -20.63
CA SER A 46 -22.36 19.42 -22.09
C SER A 46 -21.05 18.85 -22.63
N GLY A 47 -21.15 17.84 -23.52
CA GLY A 47 -19.99 17.12 -24.05
C GLY A 47 -19.38 16.07 -23.11
N ALA A 48 -19.87 15.95 -21.87
CA ALA A 48 -19.45 14.86 -20.98
C ALA A 48 -20.09 13.53 -21.38
N ARG A 49 -19.40 12.44 -21.08
CA ARG A 49 -19.89 11.08 -21.29
C ARG A 49 -19.50 10.20 -20.10
N LEU A 50 -20.45 9.39 -19.66
CA LEU A 50 -20.30 8.46 -18.55
C LEU A 50 -20.76 7.07 -19.01
N VAL A 51 -19.94 6.07 -18.74
CA VAL A 51 -20.28 4.66 -18.95
C VAL A 51 -20.19 3.94 -17.62
N VAL A 52 -21.25 3.21 -17.29
CA VAL A 52 -21.37 2.46 -16.04
C VAL A 52 -21.86 1.05 -16.32
N ILE A 53 -21.45 0.10 -15.51
CA ILE A 53 -22.04 -1.24 -15.45
C ILE A 53 -22.78 -1.42 -14.13
N TYR A 54 -24.01 -1.92 -14.20
CA TYR A 54 -24.78 -2.29 -13.02
C TYR A 54 -24.33 -3.64 -12.47
N PHE A 55 -24.04 -3.73 -11.18
CA PHE A 55 -23.53 -4.96 -10.58
C PHE A 55 -24.52 -6.11 -10.69
N ARG A 56 -25.80 -5.86 -10.38
CA ARG A 56 -26.80 -6.94 -10.33
C ARG A 56 -27.15 -7.49 -11.71
N SER A 57 -27.27 -6.63 -12.72
CA SER A 57 -27.73 -7.04 -14.04
C SER A 57 -26.61 -7.25 -15.06
N GLY A 58 -25.41 -6.71 -14.81
CA GLY A 58 -24.36 -6.65 -15.83
C GLY A 58 -24.69 -5.73 -17.02
N ASP A 59 -25.77 -4.95 -16.91
CA ASP A 59 -26.16 -3.99 -17.94
C ASP A 59 -25.20 -2.80 -17.93
N GLU A 60 -24.71 -2.46 -19.11
CA GLU A 60 -23.97 -1.23 -19.35
C GLU A 60 -24.91 -0.12 -19.81
N TYR A 61 -24.78 1.05 -19.19
CA TYR A 61 -25.48 2.26 -19.57
C TYR A 61 -24.46 3.32 -19.99
N THR A 62 -24.66 3.88 -21.20
CA THR A 62 -23.89 5.04 -21.68
C THR A 62 -24.78 6.28 -21.64
N PHE A 63 -24.29 7.31 -20.96
CA PHE A 63 -24.92 8.62 -20.85
C PHE A 63 -24.10 9.67 -21.59
N THR A 64 -24.78 10.65 -22.17
CA THR A 64 -24.18 11.84 -22.78
C THR A 64 -24.79 13.08 -22.16
N GLY A 65 -23.96 14.06 -21.86
CA GLY A 65 -24.38 15.31 -21.23
C GLY A 65 -24.88 16.35 -22.24
N PRO A 66 -25.69 17.32 -21.80
CA PRO A 66 -26.05 17.58 -20.40
C PRO A 66 -27.10 16.59 -19.86
N ALA A 67 -26.88 16.05 -18.65
CA ALA A 67 -27.81 15.11 -18.02
C ALA A 67 -27.75 15.14 -16.49
N HIS A 68 -28.89 14.88 -15.84
CA HIS A 68 -29.01 14.61 -14.41
C HIS A 68 -29.56 13.20 -14.22
N ILE A 69 -28.83 12.37 -13.50
CA ILE A 69 -29.11 10.94 -13.37
C ILE A 69 -29.22 10.60 -11.89
N GLN A 70 -30.25 9.85 -11.53
CA GLN A 70 -30.37 9.21 -10.24
C GLN A 70 -30.18 7.69 -10.38
N PHE A 71 -29.22 7.13 -9.67
CA PHE A 71 -28.90 5.71 -9.75
C PHE A 71 -29.77 4.90 -8.80
N ARG A 72 -30.83 4.25 -9.29
CA ARG A 72 -31.65 3.35 -8.45
C ARG A 72 -31.00 1.98 -8.34
N SER A 73 -31.53 1.14 -7.46
CA SER A 73 -31.01 -0.21 -7.17
C SER A 73 -30.99 -1.15 -8.39
N SER A 74 -31.95 -1.02 -9.31
CA SER A 74 -32.08 -1.91 -10.47
C SER A 74 -31.64 -1.29 -11.79
N ALA A 75 -31.83 0.02 -11.95
CA ALA A 75 -31.55 0.75 -13.19
C ALA A 75 -31.39 2.26 -12.93
N PRO A 76 -30.70 2.98 -13.81
CA PRO A 76 -30.59 4.42 -13.69
C PRO A 76 -31.89 5.11 -14.10
N GLN A 77 -32.23 6.19 -13.42
CA GLN A 77 -33.34 7.08 -13.74
C GLN A 77 -32.76 8.40 -14.24
N VAL A 78 -32.97 8.74 -15.51
CA VAL A 78 -32.62 10.07 -16.02
C VAL A 78 -33.68 11.07 -15.56
N VAL A 79 -33.28 12.00 -14.70
CA VAL A 79 -34.12 13.09 -14.20
C VAL A 79 -34.29 14.17 -15.28
N SER A 80 -33.22 14.45 -16.03
CA SER A 80 -33.25 15.31 -17.21
C SER A 80 -32.11 14.96 -18.17
N GLY A 81 -32.29 15.16 -19.47
CA GLY A 81 -31.29 14.86 -20.50
C GLY A 81 -31.71 13.72 -21.43
N ALA A 82 -30.80 13.28 -22.29
CA ALA A 82 -31.07 12.21 -23.24
C ALA A 82 -31.24 10.85 -22.54
N THR A 83 -32.03 9.96 -23.15
CA THR A 83 -32.15 8.57 -22.69
C THR A 83 -30.82 7.83 -22.87
N PRO A 84 -30.40 7.01 -21.89
CA PRO A 84 -29.11 6.34 -21.98
C PRO A 84 -29.19 5.19 -22.99
N ARG A 85 -28.08 4.94 -23.67
CA ARG A 85 -27.94 3.72 -24.45
C ARG A 85 -27.68 2.56 -23.49
N LYS A 86 -28.58 1.58 -23.48
CA LYS A 86 -28.44 0.33 -22.71
C LYS A 86 -27.88 -0.78 -23.59
N ARG A 87 -26.90 -1.52 -23.10
CA ARG A 87 -26.43 -2.78 -23.70
C ARG A 87 -26.05 -3.77 -22.61
N ALA A 88 -26.22 -5.07 -22.85
CA ALA A 88 -25.58 -6.07 -21.99
C ALA A 88 -24.06 -6.03 -22.22
N ALA A 89 -23.27 -6.01 -21.14
CA ALA A 89 -21.81 -5.96 -21.24
C ALA A 89 -21.26 -7.18 -21.99
N SER A 90 -20.22 -6.97 -22.82
CA SER A 90 -19.62 -8.03 -23.64
C SER A 90 -19.16 -9.24 -22.80
N LEU A 91 -18.64 -8.99 -21.60
CA LEU A 91 -18.22 -10.03 -20.65
C LEU A 91 -19.40 -10.79 -20.02
N ALA A 92 -20.57 -10.15 -19.86
CA ALA A 92 -21.79 -10.82 -19.40
C ALA A 92 -22.43 -11.70 -20.48
N LYS A 93 -22.22 -11.38 -21.76
CA LYS A 93 -22.73 -12.18 -22.90
C LYS A 93 -21.93 -13.45 -23.18
N ARG A 94 -20.64 -13.50 -22.82
CA ARG A 94 -19.74 -14.64 -23.13
C ARG A 94 -19.83 -15.78 -22.09
N GLY A 95 -20.97 -15.93 -21.39
CA GLY A 95 -21.30 -17.11 -20.58
C GLY A 95 -20.59 -17.20 -19.22
N THR A 96 -19.86 -16.17 -18.81
CA THR A 96 -19.21 -16.15 -17.50
C THR A 96 -20.10 -15.47 -16.47
N ASP A 97 -20.29 -16.10 -15.30
CA ASP A 97 -20.98 -15.60 -14.09
C ASP A 97 -20.26 -14.38 -13.45
N VAL A 98 -19.72 -13.48 -14.27
CA VAL A 98 -19.03 -12.23 -13.90
C VAL A 98 -19.98 -11.22 -13.25
N THR A 99 -21.29 -11.48 -13.32
CA THR A 99 -22.35 -10.65 -12.70
C THR A 99 -22.17 -10.51 -11.18
N ILE A 100 -21.50 -11.43 -10.49
CA ILE A 100 -21.56 -11.44 -9.03
C ILE A 100 -20.15 -11.33 -8.46
N LYS A 101 -19.66 -10.09 -8.35
CA LYS A 101 -18.86 -9.54 -7.23
C LYS A 101 -18.03 -8.31 -7.60
N LEU A 102 -18.31 -7.52 -8.65
CA LEU A 102 -17.49 -6.35 -9.05
C LEU A 102 -17.21 -5.31 -7.93
N SER A 103 -17.90 -5.40 -6.78
CA SER A 103 -17.57 -4.70 -5.53
C SER A 103 -16.13 -4.95 -5.06
N GLY A 104 -15.42 -3.88 -4.65
CA GLY A 104 -14.12 -3.96 -3.97
C GLY A 104 -12.90 -3.73 -4.86
N VAL A 105 -13.07 -3.55 -6.17
CA VAL A 105 -11.96 -3.24 -7.10
C VAL A 105 -11.41 -1.83 -6.84
N ALA A 106 -12.28 -0.90 -6.47
CA ALA A 106 -11.90 0.46 -6.07
C ALA A 106 -10.93 0.46 -4.87
N GLN A 107 -11.06 -0.48 -3.94
CA GLN A 107 -10.20 -0.53 -2.75
C GLN A 107 -8.81 -1.11 -3.03
N ALA A 108 -8.63 -1.90 -4.09
CA ALA A 108 -7.30 -2.42 -4.46
C ALA A 108 -6.34 -1.30 -4.91
N GLY A 109 -6.85 -0.22 -5.51
CA GLY A 109 -6.05 0.95 -5.92
C GLY A 109 -5.65 1.88 -4.76
N PHE A 110 -6.37 1.83 -3.63
CA PHE A 110 -6.19 2.78 -2.51
C PHE A 110 -5.47 2.20 -1.28
N VAL A 111 -5.25 0.88 -1.17
CA VAL A 111 -4.76 0.24 0.07
C VAL A 111 -3.22 0.14 0.20
N MET A 112 -2.43 0.69 -0.72
CA MET A 112 -0.96 0.69 -0.57
C MET A 112 -0.41 1.90 0.21
N ARG A 113 -1.10 2.34 1.27
CA ARG A 113 -0.57 3.31 2.23
C ARG A 113 -0.51 2.71 3.64
N GLY A 114 0.12 1.54 3.73
CA GLY A 114 0.58 0.95 4.98
C GLY A 114 1.95 1.52 5.37
N SER A 115 1.96 2.31 6.44
CA SER A 115 3.13 2.92 7.07
C SER A 115 4.14 1.87 7.57
N ARG A 116 5.13 1.57 6.73
CA ARG A 116 6.56 1.36 7.03
C ARG A 116 7.21 0.93 5.72
N THR A 117 7.75 1.87 4.96
CA THR A 117 8.69 1.56 3.87
C THR A 117 9.97 1.02 4.50
N THR A 118 10.00 -0.27 4.83
CA THR A 118 11.27 -0.98 4.77
C THR A 118 11.74 -0.84 3.34
N ALA A 119 12.90 -0.22 3.14
CA ALA A 119 13.57 -0.25 1.85
C ALA A 119 13.60 -1.73 1.41
N ARG A 120 13.20 -2.00 0.17
CA ARG A 120 13.11 -3.34 -0.41
C ARG A 120 13.42 -3.25 -1.89
N ILE A 121 13.86 -4.35 -2.49
CA ILE A 121 14.06 -4.41 -3.93
C ILE A 121 12.67 -4.54 -4.57
N ARG A 122 12.29 -3.59 -5.43
CA ARG A 122 10.95 -3.58 -6.02
C ARG A 122 10.88 -4.61 -7.15
N LEU A 123 10.13 -5.69 -6.92
CA LEU A 123 9.84 -6.70 -7.94
C LEU A 123 8.79 -6.15 -8.92
N LEU A 124 9.02 -6.31 -10.23
CA LEU A 124 8.21 -5.73 -11.30
C LEU A 124 7.33 -6.75 -12.02
N THR A 125 7.77 -8.01 -12.09
CA THR A 125 7.02 -9.15 -12.65
C THR A 125 7.02 -10.31 -11.67
N LEU A 126 6.13 -11.28 -11.89
CA LEU A 126 6.07 -12.55 -11.15
C LEU A 126 5.94 -12.38 -9.63
N ALA A 127 5.26 -11.31 -9.20
CA ALA A 127 5.09 -10.95 -7.80
C ALA A 127 3.61 -11.00 -7.40
N GLY A 128 3.14 -12.21 -7.05
CA GLY A 128 1.76 -12.51 -6.69
C GLY A 128 0.85 -12.62 -7.91
N THR A 129 1.25 -13.38 -8.93
CA THR A 129 0.52 -13.52 -10.21
C THR A 129 0.53 -14.96 -10.70
N LYS A 130 -0.50 -15.33 -11.46
CA LYS A 130 -0.45 -16.43 -12.42
C LYS A 130 0.16 -15.90 -13.70
N THR A 131 1.07 -16.65 -14.33
CA THR A 131 1.68 -16.29 -15.61
C THR A 131 1.20 -17.24 -16.71
N LEU A 132 1.02 -16.69 -17.91
CA LEU A 132 0.71 -17.47 -19.11
C LEU A 132 1.99 -18.06 -19.74
N GLU A 133 3.14 -17.49 -19.42
CA GLU A 133 4.42 -17.83 -20.02
C GLU A 133 5.03 -19.06 -19.34
N SER A 134 5.41 -20.06 -20.13
CA SER A 134 6.13 -21.25 -19.63
C SER A 134 7.61 -20.97 -19.33
N SER A 135 8.15 -19.88 -19.87
CA SER A 135 9.50 -19.37 -19.60
C SER A 135 9.45 -17.86 -19.35
N PRO A 136 8.92 -17.44 -18.19
CA PRO A 136 8.69 -16.04 -17.91
C PRO A 136 9.99 -15.30 -17.60
N GLU A 137 9.99 -13.98 -17.86
CA GLU A 137 11.08 -13.09 -17.50
C GLU A 137 10.86 -12.47 -16.12
N PHE A 138 11.81 -12.68 -15.22
CA PHE A 138 11.87 -12.05 -13.90
C PHE A 138 12.43 -10.64 -14.07
N ARG A 139 11.77 -9.64 -13.48
CA ARG A 139 12.19 -8.24 -13.57
C ARG A 139 12.08 -7.55 -12.22
N TRP A 140 13.03 -6.69 -11.90
CA TRP A 140 13.04 -5.86 -10.70
C TRP A 140 13.56 -4.46 -11.00
N GLN A 141 13.33 -3.53 -10.07
CA GLN A 141 13.88 -2.18 -10.15
C GLN A 141 15.35 -2.19 -9.71
N GLY A 142 16.24 -1.74 -10.59
CA GLY A 142 17.66 -1.55 -10.26
C GLY A 142 17.85 -0.61 -9.08
N SER A 143 18.84 -0.90 -8.24
CA SER A 143 19.14 -0.19 -7.00
C SER A 143 20.42 0.66 -7.09
N GLY A 144 20.99 0.76 -8.30
CA GLY A 144 22.23 1.47 -8.60
C GLY A 144 23.12 0.67 -9.55
N PRO A 145 24.12 1.30 -10.17
CA PRO A 145 25.11 0.60 -10.98
C PRO A 145 25.98 -0.34 -10.11
N GLY A 146 26.35 -1.50 -10.64
CA GLY A 146 27.27 -2.44 -10.00
C GLY A 146 26.69 -3.22 -8.80
N ILE A 147 25.38 -3.14 -8.55
CA ILE A 147 24.73 -3.95 -7.52
C ILE A 147 24.61 -5.40 -8.03
N ARG A 148 25.24 -6.33 -7.31
CA ARG A 148 25.02 -7.77 -7.52
C ARG A 148 23.79 -8.24 -6.76
N TYR A 149 22.89 -8.89 -7.49
CA TYR A 149 21.71 -9.54 -6.98
C TYR A 149 21.92 -11.05 -6.92
N HIS A 150 21.48 -11.64 -5.83
CA HIS A 150 21.44 -13.07 -5.63
C HIS A 150 19.99 -13.55 -5.76
N PHE A 151 19.74 -14.33 -6.81
CA PHE A 151 18.43 -14.86 -7.19
C PHE A 151 18.30 -16.32 -6.75
N LYS A 152 17.15 -16.68 -6.20
CA LYS A 152 16.74 -18.06 -5.89
C LYS A 152 15.34 -18.32 -6.40
N LEU A 153 15.10 -19.50 -6.95
CA LEU A 153 13.78 -20.01 -7.30
C LEU A 153 13.55 -21.37 -6.62
N THR A 154 12.45 -21.49 -5.91
CA THR A 154 12.01 -22.73 -5.26
C THR A 154 10.60 -23.12 -5.68
N ASP A 155 10.31 -24.42 -5.66
CA ASP A 155 8.92 -24.92 -5.77
C ASP A 155 8.18 -24.88 -4.42
N ASP A 156 6.96 -25.39 -4.41
CA ASP A 156 6.04 -25.44 -3.27
C ASP A 156 6.51 -26.39 -2.15
N SER A 157 7.42 -27.31 -2.44
CA SER A 157 8.10 -28.15 -1.45
C SER A 157 9.32 -27.47 -0.81
N GLY A 158 9.72 -26.31 -1.33
CA GLY A 158 10.94 -25.61 -0.95
C GLY A 158 12.19 -26.14 -1.68
N LYS A 159 12.04 -27.01 -2.68
CA LYS A 159 13.17 -27.51 -3.47
C LYS A 159 13.72 -26.38 -4.33
N LEU A 160 15.02 -26.14 -4.22
CA LEU A 160 15.75 -25.20 -5.08
C LEU A 160 15.77 -25.71 -6.53
N LEU A 161 15.25 -24.88 -7.43
CA LEU A 161 15.22 -25.15 -8.87
C LEU A 161 16.29 -24.37 -9.63
N HIS A 162 16.58 -23.15 -9.19
CA HIS A 162 17.60 -22.30 -9.80
C HIS A 162 18.15 -21.30 -8.79
N GLU A 163 19.45 -21.04 -8.87
CA GLU A 163 20.16 -20.03 -8.09
C GLU A 163 21.18 -19.36 -9.02
N ALA A 164 21.29 -18.04 -8.95
CA ALA A 164 22.19 -17.27 -9.79
C ALA A 164 22.60 -15.95 -9.11
N GLU A 165 23.83 -15.51 -9.38
CA GLU A 165 24.24 -14.12 -9.17
C GLU A 165 24.14 -13.35 -10.48
N VAL A 166 23.49 -12.19 -10.46
CA VAL A 166 23.27 -11.35 -11.64
C VAL A 166 23.47 -9.87 -11.31
N GLU A 167 24.04 -9.13 -12.25
CA GLU A 167 24.19 -7.66 -12.16
C GLU A 167 23.10 -6.91 -12.94
N ASP A 168 22.41 -7.62 -13.84
CA ASP A 168 21.28 -7.10 -14.60
C ASP A 168 20.03 -6.90 -13.72
N THR A 169 18.98 -6.32 -14.30
CA THR A 169 17.66 -6.13 -13.65
C THR A 169 16.61 -7.12 -14.15
N THR A 170 17.05 -8.11 -14.91
CA THR A 170 16.22 -9.13 -15.53
C THR A 170 16.89 -10.50 -15.45
N LEU A 171 16.11 -11.56 -15.34
CA LEU A 171 16.59 -12.93 -15.44
C LEU A 171 15.60 -13.80 -16.22
N ARG A 172 16.12 -14.65 -17.10
CA ARG A 172 15.37 -15.74 -17.74
C ARG A 172 15.92 -17.06 -17.25
N LEU A 173 15.01 -18.00 -16.99
CA LEU A 173 15.41 -19.32 -16.55
C LEU A 173 16.11 -20.08 -17.68
N PRO A 174 17.15 -20.86 -17.37
CA PRO A 174 17.76 -21.74 -18.35
C PRO A 174 16.76 -22.82 -18.81
N ALA A 175 16.87 -23.28 -20.06
CA ALA A 175 15.94 -24.24 -20.66
C ALA A 175 15.81 -25.58 -19.90
N ALA A 176 16.78 -25.89 -19.05
CA ALA A 176 16.74 -27.07 -18.17
C ALA A 176 15.72 -26.94 -17.03
N VAL A 177 15.39 -25.71 -16.60
CA VAL A 177 14.40 -25.45 -15.54
C VAL A 177 13.02 -25.39 -16.18
N ARG A 178 12.20 -26.42 -15.93
CA ARG A 178 10.84 -26.52 -16.45
C ARG A 178 9.83 -26.24 -15.33
N LEU A 179 9.05 -25.17 -15.51
CA LEU A 179 7.92 -24.86 -14.66
C LEU A 179 6.76 -25.82 -14.96
N ARG A 180 5.99 -26.16 -13.93
CA ARG A 180 4.87 -27.11 -13.97
C ARG A 180 3.58 -26.42 -13.59
N GLU A 181 2.49 -26.88 -14.18
CA GLU A 181 1.16 -26.45 -13.83
C GLU A 181 0.76 -26.98 -12.44
N GLY A 182 -0.07 -26.23 -11.73
CA GLY A 182 -0.51 -26.57 -10.37
C GLY A 182 0.54 -26.37 -9.28
N VAL A 183 1.79 -26.06 -9.63
CA VAL A 183 2.87 -25.77 -8.68
C VAL A 183 2.95 -24.27 -8.41
N SER A 184 3.03 -23.91 -7.13
CA SER A 184 3.34 -22.55 -6.69
C SER A 184 4.85 -22.40 -6.53
N TYR A 185 5.39 -21.32 -7.07
CA TYR A 185 6.81 -21.00 -7.02
C TYR A 185 7.04 -19.78 -6.15
N ALA A 186 8.13 -19.81 -5.40
CA ALA A 186 8.67 -18.64 -4.72
C ALA A 186 10.01 -18.29 -5.35
N TRP A 187 10.23 -17.01 -5.61
CA TRP A 187 11.56 -16.52 -5.97
C TRP A 187 11.99 -15.43 -5.00
N GLU A 188 13.24 -15.52 -4.58
CA GLU A 188 13.87 -14.57 -3.69
C GLU A 188 14.94 -13.81 -4.47
N LEU A 189 14.97 -12.50 -4.25
CA LEU A 189 16.03 -11.63 -4.70
C LEU A 189 16.64 -10.95 -3.48
N SER A 190 17.95 -11.10 -3.32
CA SER A 190 18.68 -10.42 -2.24
C SER A 190 19.89 -9.69 -2.76
N ALA A 191 20.21 -8.55 -2.16
CA ALA A 191 21.39 -7.75 -2.50
C ALA A 191 21.88 -6.99 -1.28
N GLN A 192 23.18 -6.74 -1.23
CA GLN A 192 23.74 -5.74 -0.33
C GLN A 192 23.75 -4.40 -1.07
N LEU A 193 23.04 -3.40 -0.54
CA LEU A 193 22.97 -2.08 -1.17
C LEU A 193 24.09 -1.17 -0.66
N ASN A 194 24.22 0.02 -1.27
CA ASN A 194 25.28 0.99 -0.96
C ASN A 194 25.31 1.47 0.49
N ASP A 195 24.23 1.29 1.24
CA ASP A 195 24.16 1.58 2.68
C ASP A 195 24.76 0.44 3.54
N GLY A 196 25.32 -0.58 2.90
CA GLY A 196 25.92 -1.75 3.52
C GLY A 196 24.90 -2.77 4.04
N ARG A 197 23.59 -2.51 3.93
CA ARG A 197 22.55 -3.40 4.44
C ARG A 197 22.15 -4.44 3.40
N ARG A 198 21.85 -5.65 3.88
CA ARG A 198 21.26 -6.70 3.05
C ARG A 198 19.76 -6.51 2.96
N TYR A 199 19.26 -6.48 1.73
CA TYR A 199 17.85 -6.42 1.40
C TYR A 199 17.42 -7.74 0.78
N VAL A 200 16.19 -8.15 1.10
CA VAL A 200 15.59 -9.37 0.58
C VAL A 200 14.18 -9.03 0.13
N SER A 201 13.76 -9.58 -1.01
CA SER A 201 12.41 -9.46 -1.54
C SER A 201 11.99 -10.79 -2.13
N VAL A 202 10.75 -11.19 -1.84
CA VAL A 202 10.20 -12.48 -2.26
C VAL A 202 8.98 -12.23 -3.13
N GLY A 203 8.94 -12.88 -4.28
CA GLY A 203 7.79 -12.93 -5.17
C GLY A 203 7.24 -14.35 -5.25
N TYR A 204 5.93 -14.46 -5.46
CA TYR A 204 5.25 -15.74 -5.65
C TYR A 204 4.55 -15.77 -6.99
N PHE A 205 4.59 -16.89 -7.69
CA PHE A 205 3.84 -17.04 -8.93
C PHE A 205 3.49 -18.50 -9.20
N SER A 206 2.58 -18.73 -10.14
CA SER A 206 2.27 -20.06 -10.66
C SER A 206 1.93 -19.96 -12.14
N LEU A 207 1.92 -21.10 -12.84
CA LEU A 207 1.44 -21.13 -14.23
C LEU A 207 -0.09 -21.08 -14.24
N ALA A 208 -0.66 -20.27 -15.13
CA ALA A 208 -2.08 -20.29 -15.43
C ALA A 208 -2.49 -21.65 -16.01
N SER A 209 -3.62 -22.20 -15.56
CA SER A 209 -4.14 -23.48 -16.06
C SER A 209 -4.60 -23.35 -17.53
N PRO A 210 -4.69 -24.47 -18.28
CA PRO A 210 -5.20 -24.47 -19.64
C PRO A 210 -6.60 -23.86 -19.77
N GLU A 211 -7.48 -24.13 -18.78
CA GLU A 211 -8.84 -23.60 -18.74
C GLU A 211 -8.83 -22.08 -18.56
N LEU A 212 -7.98 -21.57 -17.66
CA LEU A 212 -7.84 -20.13 -17.45
C LEU A 212 -7.28 -19.43 -18.69
N ARG A 213 -6.32 -20.06 -19.39
CA ARG A 213 -5.79 -19.54 -20.66
C ARG A 213 -6.88 -19.48 -21.73
N ALA A 214 -7.66 -20.55 -21.89
CA ALA A 214 -8.76 -20.61 -22.86
C ALA A 214 -9.86 -19.58 -22.54
N GLN A 215 -10.19 -19.40 -21.26
CA GLN A 215 -11.11 -18.35 -20.81
C GLN A 215 -10.58 -16.96 -21.14
N MET A 216 -9.30 -16.69 -20.87
CA MET A 216 -8.69 -15.39 -21.21
C MET A 216 -8.78 -15.11 -22.71
N GLU A 217 -8.43 -16.08 -23.57
CA GLU A 217 -8.54 -15.89 -25.03
C GLU A 217 -9.99 -15.64 -25.47
N THR A 218 -10.94 -16.35 -24.87
CA THR A 218 -12.36 -16.19 -25.16
C THR A 218 -12.89 -14.82 -24.74
N LEU A 219 -12.40 -14.26 -23.64
CA LEU A 219 -12.84 -12.97 -23.11
C LEU A 219 -12.02 -11.78 -23.64
N ARG A 220 -10.91 -12.05 -24.35
CA ARG A 220 -9.99 -11.03 -24.86
C ARG A 220 -10.78 -9.97 -25.67
N PRO A 221 -10.62 -8.68 -25.35
CA PRO A 221 -11.19 -7.60 -26.14
C PRO A 221 -10.55 -7.53 -27.52
N ALA A 222 -11.30 -7.02 -28.51
CA ALA A 222 -10.72 -6.64 -29.79
C ALA A 222 -9.68 -5.51 -29.60
N GLU A 223 -8.75 -5.37 -30.55
CA GLU A 223 -7.66 -4.38 -30.47
C GLU A 223 -8.16 -2.94 -30.28
N ASN A 224 -9.26 -2.59 -30.93
CA ASN A 224 -9.93 -1.29 -30.85
C ASN A 224 -11.16 -1.28 -29.92
N ALA A 225 -11.24 -2.23 -28.97
CA ALA A 225 -12.37 -2.31 -28.06
C ALA A 225 -12.53 -1.02 -27.22
N PRO A 226 -13.78 -0.59 -26.93
CA PRO A 226 -14.02 0.59 -26.10
C PRO A 226 -13.31 0.51 -24.74
N VAL A 227 -12.93 1.67 -24.19
CA VAL A 227 -12.27 1.78 -22.86
C VAL A 227 -13.00 0.96 -21.81
N ALA A 228 -14.34 1.09 -21.73
CA ALA A 228 -15.16 0.34 -20.79
C ALA A 228 -14.97 -1.19 -20.86
N GLU A 229 -14.81 -1.76 -22.06
CA GLU A 229 -14.62 -3.20 -22.25
C GLU A 229 -13.21 -3.62 -21.82
N ARG A 230 -12.19 -2.84 -22.17
CA ARG A 230 -10.80 -3.07 -21.75
C ARG A 230 -10.62 -2.95 -20.23
N VAL A 231 -11.29 -1.99 -19.60
CA VAL A 231 -11.31 -1.82 -18.14
C VAL A 231 -11.90 -3.07 -17.48
N LEU A 232 -13.07 -3.52 -17.92
CA LEU A 232 -13.71 -4.71 -17.32
C LEU A 232 -12.88 -5.98 -17.54
N PHE A 233 -12.22 -6.13 -18.69
CA PHE A 233 -11.32 -7.25 -18.94
C PHE A 233 -10.10 -7.22 -18.00
N ALA A 234 -9.50 -6.04 -17.79
CA ALA A 234 -8.39 -5.89 -16.86
C ALA A 234 -8.81 -6.16 -15.40
N VAL A 235 -10.02 -5.78 -15.00
CA VAL A 235 -10.60 -6.17 -13.70
C VAL A 235 -10.77 -7.69 -13.59
N TRP A 236 -11.24 -8.35 -14.65
CA TRP A 236 -11.35 -9.80 -14.68
C TRP A 236 -9.98 -10.47 -14.53
N LEU A 237 -8.95 -9.98 -15.24
CA LEU A 237 -7.57 -10.47 -15.11
C LEU A 237 -7.05 -10.38 -13.67
N GLU A 238 -7.23 -9.24 -12.98
CA GLU A 238 -6.81 -9.06 -11.58
C GLU A 238 -7.46 -10.09 -10.64
N ARG A 239 -8.76 -10.36 -10.83
CA ARG A 239 -9.52 -11.34 -10.03
C ARG A 239 -9.11 -12.77 -10.32
N SER A 240 -8.74 -13.04 -11.56
CA SER A 240 -8.18 -14.31 -11.99
C SER A 240 -6.72 -14.48 -11.59
N GLU A 241 -6.16 -13.51 -10.84
CA GLU A 241 -4.77 -13.44 -10.39
C GLU A 241 -3.75 -13.33 -11.54
N LEU A 242 -4.19 -12.97 -12.75
CA LEU A 242 -3.35 -12.68 -13.91
C LEU A 242 -2.87 -11.21 -13.86
N ARG A 243 -2.22 -10.83 -12.76
CA ARG A 243 -1.90 -9.42 -12.45
C ARG A 243 -0.91 -8.80 -13.41
N ASP A 244 0.07 -9.56 -13.88
CA ASP A 244 1.04 -9.04 -14.85
C ASP A 244 0.39 -8.80 -16.22
N GLU A 245 -0.57 -9.63 -16.62
CA GLU A 245 -1.39 -9.39 -17.80
C GLU A 245 -2.31 -8.18 -17.61
N ALA A 246 -3.00 -8.08 -16.47
CA ALA A 246 -3.83 -6.93 -16.15
C ALA A 246 -3.05 -5.62 -16.24
N ARG A 247 -1.81 -5.61 -15.75
CA ARG A 247 -0.92 -4.44 -15.80
C ARG A 247 -0.61 -3.97 -17.23
N LYS A 248 -0.54 -4.88 -18.22
CA LYS A 248 -0.38 -4.51 -19.63
C LYS A 248 -1.57 -3.67 -20.11
N TYR A 249 -2.79 -4.09 -19.76
CA TYR A 249 -4.01 -3.34 -20.06
C TYR A 249 -4.08 -2.01 -19.30
N TRP A 250 -3.73 -1.99 -18.01
CA TRP A 250 -3.70 -0.76 -17.23
C TRP A 250 -2.71 0.26 -17.78
N LYS A 251 -1.52 -0.17 -18.22
CA LYS A 251 -0.55 0.71 -18.89
C LYS A 251 -1.09 1.30 -20.18
N ALA A 252 -1.71 0.48 -21.03
CA ALA A 252 -2.31 0.96 -22.28
C ALA A 252 -3.45 1.97 -22.02
N LEU A 253 -4.31 1.68 -21.04
CA LEU A 253 -5.40 2.57 -20.64
C LEU A 253 -4.88 3.88 -20.02
N ALA A 254 -3.84 3.84 -19.20
CA ALA A 254 -3.21 5.01 -18.63
C ALA A 254 -2.53 5.88 -19.69
N ALA A 255 -1.91 5.28 -20.70
CA ALA A 255 -1.33 6.01 -21.83
C ALA A 255 -2.40 6.72 -22.69
N GLU A 256 -3.58 6.11 -22.85
CA GLU A 256 -4.71 6.72 -23.55
C GLU A 256 -5.37 7.83 -22.71
N ARG A 257 -5.35 7.70 -21.37
CA ARG A 257 -5.98 8.60 -20.39
C ARG A 257 -4.97 9.12 -19.37
N PRO A 258 -3.99 9.95 -19.78
CA PRO A 258 -2.90 10.39 -18.89
C PRO A 258 -3.39 11.16 -17.65
N ASP A 259 -4.53 11.83 -17.75
CA ASP A 259 -5.12 12.61 -16.66
C ASP A 259 -5.79 11.75 -15.57
N ASP A 260 -6.04 10.46 -15.84
CA ASP A 260 -6.64 9.56 -14.86
C ASP A 260 -5.57 8.99 -13.91
N ALA A 261 -5.50 9.56 -12.70
CA ALA A 261 -4.56 9.14 -11.67
C ALA A 261 -4.80 7.70 -11.18
N GLY A 262 -6.03 7.20 -11.25
CA GLY A 262 -6.38 5.84 -10.85
C GLY A 262 -5.81 4.80 -11.82
N LEU A 263 -5.95 5.04 -13.12
CA LEU A 263 -5.35 4.19 -14.15
C LEU A 263 -3.83 4.16 -14.07
N ARG A 264 -3.16 5.31 -13.84
CA ARG A 264 -1.70 5.36 -13.63
C ARG A 264 -1.25 4.55 -12.41
N ALA A 265 -1.98 4.66 -11.30
CA ALA A 265 -1.70 3.86 -10.10
C ALA A 265 -1.80 2.35 -10.38
N LEU A 266 -2.83 1.91 -11.12
CA LEU A 266 -3.02 0.51 -11.52
C LEU A 266 -1.95 0.03 -12.52
N ALA A 267 -1.45 0.91 -13.39
CA ALA A 267 -0.34 0.63 -14.28
C ALA A 267 0.99 0.35 -13.54
N GLY A 268 1.03 0.59 -12.22
CA GLY A 268 2.23 0.47 -11.39
C GLY A 268 3.14 1.69 -11.48
N GLU A 269 2.68 2.76 -12.12
CA GLU A 269 3.33 4.08 -12.10
C GLU A 269 3.02 4.70 -10.75
N SER A 270 4.01 4.71 -9.86
CA SER A 270 3.87 5.45 -8.61
C SER A 270 3.80 6.93 -8.95
N THR A 271 2.74 7.61 -8.51
CA THR A 271 2.61 9.07 -8.61
C THR A 271 3.56 9.83 -7.68
N SER A 272 4.44 9.14 -6.95
CA SER A 272 5.61 9.81 -6.38
C SER A 272 6.67 9.93 -7.47
N PRO A 273 7.20 11.14 -7.74
CA PRO A 273 8.45 11.30 -8.45
C PRO A 273 9.47 10.29 -7.90
N PRO A 274 10.38 9.74 -8.72
CA PRO A 274 11.42 8.88 -8.19
C PRO A 274 12.14 9.66 -7.10
N ARG A 275 11.90 9.33 -5.83
CA ARG A 275 12.57 9.99 -4.72
C ARG A 275 14.02 9.58 -4.79
N GLY A 276 14.81 10.39 -5.48
CA GLY A 276 16.25 10.27 -5.48
C GLY A 276 16.80 10.71 -4.13
N ILE A 277 18.06 10.37 -3.87
CA ILE A 277 18.80 10.90 -2.72
C ILE A 277 18.65 12.43 -2.61
N HIS A 278 18.58 13.13 -3.73
CA HIS A 278 18.41 14.59 -3.81
C HIS A 278 17.11 15.09 -3.17
N ASP A 279 15.99 14.37 -3.28
CA ASP A 279 14.72 14.76 -2.65
C ASP A 279 14.75 14.55 -1.13
N ILE A 280 15.47 13.52 -0.67
CA ILE A 280 15.70 13.28 0.76
C ILE A 280 16.59 14.39 1.32
N LEU A 281 17.66 14.76 0.62
CA LEU A 281 18.55 15.85 1.03
C LEU A 281 17.80 17.19 1.07
N ALA A 282 16.98 17.51 0.06
CA ALA A 282 16.17 18.71 0.04
C ALA A 282 15.14 18.74 1.19
N LEU A 283 14.55 17.60 1.54
CA LEU A 283 13.65 17.49 2.70
C LEU A 283 14.41 17.64 4.03
N LEU A 284 15.60 17.05 4.16
CA LEU A 284 16.43 17.19 5.36
C LEU A 284 16.89 18.63 5.56
N ASP A 285 17.17 19.37 4.49
CA ASP A 285 17.48 20.80 4.56
C ASP A 285 16.29 21.65 4.99
N GLN A 286 15.06 21.27 4.61
CA GLN A 286 13.85 21.97 5.05
C GLN A 286 13.52 21.71 6.53
N TYR A 287 13.92 20.56 7.06
CA TYR A 287 13.62 20.12 8.44
C TYR A 287 14.87 20.04 9.31
N GLN A 288 15.78 21.01 9.20
CA GLN A 288 16.91 21.09 10.13
C GLN A 288 16.41 21.39 11.57
N PRO A 289 16.87 20.65 12.59
CA PRO A 289 16.59 20.98 13.98
C PRO A 289 17.08 22.39 14.31
N ASP A 290 16.25 23.18 14.98
CA ASP A 290 16.62 24.52 15.46
C ASP A 290 17.93 24.45 16.27
N PRO A 291 19.02 25.12 15.82
CA PRO A 291 20.34 25.01 16.44
C PRO A 291 20.36 25.56 17.87
N ALA A 292 19.51 26.54 18.20
CA ALA A 292 19.40 27.06 19.56
C ALA A 292 18.73 26.04 20.49
N ARG A 293 17.72 25.30 20.01
CA ARG A 293 17.10 24.19 20.76
C ARG A 293 18.07 23.04 20.93
N ALA A 294 18.80 22.65 19.89
CA ALA A 294 19.83 21.61 19.98
C ALA A 294 20.97 22.00 20.95
N GLY A 295 21.38 23.28 20.96
CA GLY A 295 22.36 23.82 21.89
C GLY A 295 21.90 23.74 23.35
N LYS A 296 20.64 24.08 23.64
CA LYS A 296 20.04 23.96 24.98
C LYS A 296 20.04 22.51 25.47
N TRP A 297 19.63 21.56 24.62
CA TRP A 297 19.61 20.15 25.00
C TRP A 297 21.02 19.59 25.20
N ARG A 298 22.00 20.02 24.39
CA ARG A 298 23.40 19.66 24.58
C ARG A 298 23.93 20.15 25.93
N ALA A 299 23.74 21.42 26.26
CA ALA A 299 24.13 21.96 27.56
C ALA A 299 23.44 21.23 28.72
N ALA A 300 22.15 20.90 28.59
CA ALA A 300 21.41 20.16 29.61
C ALA A 300 21.91 18.72 29.79
N ALA A 301 22.28 18.05 28.69
CA ALA A 301 22.87 16.71 28.70
C ALA A 301 24.31 16.70 29.26
N ASP A 302 25.04 17.80 29.12
CA ASP A 302 26.42 17.93 29.60
C ASP A 302 26.51 18.41 31.07
N ARG A 303 25.36 18.62 31.75
CA ARG A 303 25.33 19.00 33.17
C ARG A 303 26.00 17.94 34.04
N LYS A 304 26.79 18.40 35.01
CA LYS A 304 27.37 17.56 36.06
C LYS A 304 26.31 17.24 37.13
N PRO A 305 26.34 16.04 37.74
CA PRO A 305 25.45 15.70 38.83
C PRO A 305 25.59 16.68 40.02
N PRO A 306 24.50 17.01 40.72
CA PRO A 306 24.54 17.85 41.91
C PRO A 306 25.22 17.12 43.07
N GLU A 307 25.94 17.87 43.92
CA GLU A 307 26.55 17.38 45.15
C GLU A 307 25.49 17.29 46.26
N THR A 308 24.52 16.37 46.10
CA THR A 308 23.46 16.11 47.07
C THR A 308 23.35 14.61 47.33
N GLN A 309 22.91 14.25 48.54
CA GLN A 309 22.54 12.88 48.88
C GLN A 309 21.02 12.66 48.80
N ASP A 310 20.25 13.70 48.49
CA ASP A 310 18.81 13.60 48.32
C ASP A 310 18.49 12.75 47.07
N ARG A 311 17.84 11.61 47.29
CA ARG A 311 17.49 10.67 46.22
C ARG A 311 16.48 11.26 45.24
N GLN A 312 15.56 12.11 45.68
CA GLN A 312 14.58 12.74 44.81
C GLN A 312 15.23 13.76 43.88
N ASP A 313 16.21 14.52 44.38
CA ASP A 313 16.99 15.45 43.58
C ASP A 313 17.83 14.72 42.54
N LEU A 314 18.50 13.62 42.94
CA LEU A 314 19.27 12.78 42.02
C LEU A 314 18.36 12.14 40.96
N ALA A 315 17.22 11.58 41.34
CA ALA A 315 16.26 11.01 40.40
C ALA A 315 15.76 12.05 39.37
N THR A 316 15.50 13.27 39.82
CA THR A 316 15.06 14.37 38.96
C THR A 316 16.17 14.80 38.01
N PHE A 317 17.38 14.99 38.53
CA PHE A 317 18.54 15.37 37.73
C PHE A 317 18.79 14.39 36.59
N TYR A 318 18.87 13.09 36.90
CA TYR A 318 19.14 12.06 35.89
C TYR A 318 17.97 11.90 34.92
N PHE A 319 16.72 12.05 35.36
CA PHE A 319 15.58 12.03 34.45
C PHE A 319 15.61 13.18 33.44
N GLU A 320 15.94 14.40 33.88
CA GLU A 320 16.05 15.54 32.96
C GLU A 320 17.24 15.42 32.01
N ARG A 321 18.40 14.98 32.53
CA ARG A 321 19.62 14.83 31.72
C ARG A 321 19.46 13.73 30.68
N GLY A 322 18.85 12.60 31.04
CA GLY A 322 18.51 11.52 30.11
C GLY A 322 17.50 11.96 29.07
N GLY A 323 16.50 12.76 29.45
CA GLY A 323 15.56 13.41 28.53
C GLY A 323 16.27 14.29 27.52
N ALA A 324 17.14 15.19 27.97
CA ALA A 324 17.94 16.07 27.10
C ALA A 324 18.84 15.27 26.14
N ALA A 325 19.52 14.23 26.65
CA ALA A 325 20.36 13.34 25.85
C ALA A 325 19.55 12.64 24.74
N ARG A 326 18.29 12.29 25.02
CA ARG A 326 17.40 11.65 24.06
C ARG A 326 17.06 12.59 22.90
N GLU A 327 16.74 13.85 23.19
CA GLU A 327 16.39 14.85 22.16
C GLU A 327 17.53 15.13 21.17
N ILE A 328 18.78 14.83 21.55
CA ILE A 328 19.97 14.95 20.69
C ILE A 328 20.54 13.60 20.23
N GLY A 329 19.82 12.50 20.43
CA GLY A 329 20.19 11.17 19.92
C GLY A 329 21.31 10.44 20.66
N ARG A 330 21.73 10.88 21.85
CA ARG A 330 22.76 10.23 22.66
C ARG A 330 22.20 9.03 23.44
N ILE A 331 21.80 8.00 22.72
CA ILE A 331 21.03 6.86 23.27
C ILE A 331 21.72 6.14 24.44
N GLY A 332 23.05 5.98 24.39
CA GLY A 332 23.81 5.38 25.49
C GLY A 332 23.72 6.20 26.79
N GLN A 333 23.79 7.54 26.69
CA GLN A 333 23.63 8.44 27.82
C GLN A 333 22.19 8.43 28.34
N THR A 334 21.19 8.45 27.45
CA THR A 334 19.77 8.35 27.80
C THR A 334 19.47 7.11 28.65
N ILE A 335 19.97 5.95 28.23
CA ILE A 335 19.74 4.69 28.95
C ILE A 335 20.41 4.73 30.33
N SER A 336 21.67 5.14 30.41
CA SER A 336 22.40 5.23 31.69
C SER A 336 21.71 6.18 32.68
N ASP A 337 21.30 7.35 32.20
CA ASP A 337 20.64 8.36 33.03
C ASP A 337 19.23 7.90 33.48
N PHE A 338 18.44 7.28 32.61
CA PHE A 338 17.14 6.74 33.03
C PHE A 338 17.24 5.54 33.97
N ARG A 339 18.30 4.73 33.88
CA ARG A 339 18.58 3.67 34.86
C ARG A 339 18.89 4.28 36.24
N LEU A 340 19.76 5.29 36.30
CA LEU A 340 20.06 6.00 37.54
C LEU A 340 18.82 6.69 38.11
N ALA A 341 18.01 7.34 37.25
CA ALA A 341 16.74 7.93 37.68
C ALA A 341 15.78 6.89 38.29
N ALA A 342 15.71 5.69 37.69
CA ALA A 342 14.90 4.59 38.19
C ALA A 342 15.43 4.07 39.54
N GLU A 343 16.75 3.95 39.68
CA GLU A 343 17.42 3.52 40.92
C GLU A 343 17.14 4.49 42.07
N TYR A 344 17.25 5.80 41.83
CA TYR A 344 17.00 6.82 42.87
C TYR A 344 15.50 7.02 43.17
N SER A 345 14.60 6.63 42.27
CA SER A 345 13.15 6.77 42.47
C SER A 345 12.60 5.87 43.59
N GLN A 346 11.67 6.39 44.40
CA GLN A 346 11.03 5.64 45.49
C GLN A 346 9.59 5.20 45.17
N ALA A 347 9.11 4.18 45.87
CA ALA A 347 7.72 3.69 45.73
C ALA A 347 6.72 4.79 46.13
N GLY A 348 5.60 4.91 45.40
CA GLY A 348 4.59 5.95 45.65
C GLY A 348 4.89 7.32 45.02
N GLN A 349 6.11 7.56 44.50
CA GLN A 349 6.40 8.80 43.77
C GLN A 349 5.65 8.85 42.43
N ARG A 350 4.87 9.91 42.19
CA ARG A 350 4.10 10.12 40.94
C ARG A 350 4.95 10.01 39.66
N ARG A 351 6.21 10.44 39.73
CA ARG A 351 7.14 10.44 38.58
C ARG A 351 7.76 9.08 38.29
N ARG A 352 7.73 8.13 39.23
CA ARG A 352 8.36 6.81 39.09
C ARG A 352 7.86 6.06 37.86
N GLN A 353 6.54 6.01 37.65
CA GLN A 353 5.96 5.36 36.46
C GLN A 353 6.49 5.96 35.16
N ARG A 354 6.54 7.30 35.06
CA ARG A 354 7.08 7.98 33.89
C ARG A 354 8.57 7.67 33.66
N ILE A 355 9.37 7.53 34.71
CA ILE A 355 10.79 7.14 34.57
C ILE A 355 10.89 5.74 33.96
N PHE A 356 10.10 4.78 34.44
CA PHE A 356 10.09 3.41 33.90
C PHE A 356 9.58 3.36 32.45
N ASP A 357 8.53 4.11 32.11
CA ASP A 357 8.03 4.21 30.74
C ASP A 357 9.11 4.75 29.79
N GLN A 358 9.81 5.83 30.18
CA GLN A 358 10.86 6.42 29.37
C GLN A 358 12.09 5.49 29.27
N LEU A 359 12.43 4.77 30.35
CA LEU A 359 13.50 3.77 30.34
C LEU A 359 13.17 2.62 29.37
N ILE A 360 11.95 2.07 29.41
CA ILE A 360 11.51 1.02 28.48
C ILE A 360 11.67 1.47 27.03
N VAL A 361 11.23 2.69 26.71
CA VAL A 361 11.38 3.24 25.35
C VAL A 361 12.84 3.42 24.97
N ALA A 362 13.69 3.88 25.89
CA ALA A 362 15.12 4.04 25.64
C ALA A 362 15.82 2.70 25.41
N GLU A 363 15.52 1.67 26.20
CA GLU A 363 16.06 0.32 26.05
C GLU A 363 15.64 -0.30 24.70
N LEU A 364 14.37 -0.15 24.29
CA LEU A 364 13.91 -0.58 22.95
C LEU A 364 14.66 0.14 21.84
N THR A 365 14.83 1.45 21.96
CA THR A 365 15.50 2.29 20.95
C THR A 365 16.99 1.97 20.84
N GLY A 366 17.64 1.62 21.96
CA GLY A 366 19.03 1.18 21.99
C GLY A 366 19.26 -0.29 21.64
N GLY A 367 18.21 -1.05 21.30
CA GLY A 367 18.32 -2.48 20.94
C GLY A 367 18.36 -3.46 22.11
N ASN A 368 18.13 -3.01 23.34
CA ASN A 368 18.14 -3.83 24.56
C ASN A 368 16.76 -4.45 24.85
N PHE A 369 16.21 -5.19 23.88
CA PHE A 369 14.82 -5.69 23.91
C PHE A 369 14.48 -6.54 25.15
N LEU A 370 15.41 -7.38 25.61
CA LEU A 370 15.21 -8.23 26.79
C LEU A 370 15.11 -7.42 28.09
N ASN A 371 15.80 -6.27 28.18
CA ASN A 371 15.69 -5.39 29.34
C ASN A 371 14.34 -4.68 29.34
N ALA A 372 13.92 -4.18 28.17
CA ALA A 372 12.63 -3.53 28.00
C ALA A 372 11.45 -4.45 28.35
N LEU A 373 11.49 -5.72 27.93
CA LEU A 373 10.47 -6.73 28.26
C LEU A 373 10.40 -6.99 29.77
N ARG A 374 11.55 -7.25 30.41
CA ARG A 374 11.61 -7.45 31.87
C ARG A 374 11.07 -6.25 32.65
N LEU A 375 11.40 -5.04 32.21
CA LEU A 375 10.88 -3.81 32.81
C LEU A 375 9.37 -3.67 32.60
N ARG A 376 8.85 -4.01 31.42
CA ARG A 376 7.41 -3.97 31.12
C ARG A 376 6.60 -4.99 31.94
N GLU A 377 7.15 -6.17 32.16
CA GLU A 377 6.53 -7.21 33.01
C GLU A 377 6.50 -6.78 34.48
N SER A 378 7.58 -6.15 34.95
CA SER A 378 7.70 -5.67 36.34
C SER A 378 6.91 -4.38 36.59
N PHE A 379 6.73 -3.56 35.56
CA PHE A 379 6.04 -2.27 35.58
C PHE A 379 5.08 -2.21 34.39
N PRO A 380 3.90 -2.88 34.47
CA PRO A 380 2.89 -2.79 33.44
C PRO A 380 2.42 -1.34 33.28
N ALA A 381 2.05 -0.95 32.05
CA ALA A 381 1.62 0.41 31.78
C ALA A 381 0.47 0.81 32.72
N GLY A 382 0.64 1.91 33.46
CA GLY A 382 -0.50 2.61 34.01
C GLY A 382 -1.40 3.03 32.86
N GLN A 383 -2.73 2.91 33.01
CA GLN A 383 -3.69 3.37 32.01
C GLN A 383 -3.31 4.79 31.56
N SER A 384 -2.89 4.91 30.31
CA SER A 384 -2.34 6.15 29.75
C SER A 384 -3.43 7.22 29.77
N TYR A 385 -3.18 8.33 30.48
CA TYR A 385 -3.82 9.59 30.13
C TYR A 385 -3.37 9.95 28.71
N ALA A 386 -4.35 10.31 27.89
CA ALA A 386 -4.20 10.69 26.49
C ALA A 386 -3.27 11.89 26.33
N TRP A 387 -2.58 11.92 25.19
CA TRP A 387 -1.96 13.14 24.65
C TRP A 387 -3.01 13.95 23.91
#